data_AF-A0A956Z1Q2-F1
#
_entry.id   AF-A0A956Z1Q2-F1
#
_cell.length_a   1.000
_cell.length_b   1.000
_cell.length_c   1.000
_cell.angle_alpha   90.00
_cell.angle_beta   90.00
_cell.angle_gamma   90.00
#
_symmetry.space_group_name_H-M   'P 1'
#
loop_
_entity.id
_entity.type
_entity.pdbx_description
1 polymer ?
#
loop_
_entity_poly.entity_id
_entity_poly.type
_entity_poly.pdbx_seq_one_letter_code
_entity_poly.pdbx_strand_id
1 'polypeptide(L)' 'GPLADRVFEPAMMPGGALVDVFGGFSGVGPGAGMGVMFVIFGAFGVAVGLGGYLFPAVRDAETLLPDHGGG' A
#
# COMPACT_ATOMS: atom_id res chain seq x y z
N GLY A 1 13.17 -7.81 -8.96
CA GLY A 1 13.25 -8.56 -7.69
C GLY A 1 12.36 -9.79 -7.79
N PRO A 2 12.65 -10.94 -7.16
CA PRO A 2 12.10 -12.24 -7.58
C PRO A 2 10.56 -12.32 -7.61
N LEU A 3 9.85 -11.62 -6.72
CA LEU A 3 8.39 -11.50 -6.77
C LEU A 3 7.92 -10.54 -7.88
N ALA A 4 8.59 -9.40 -8.05
CA ALA A 4 8.32 -8.48 -9.13
C ALA A 4 8.46 -9.20 -10.48
N ASP A 5 9.57 -9.90 -10.70
CA ASP A 5 9.93 -10.46 -12.00
C ASP A 5 9.18 -11.77 -12.32
N ARG A 6 8.75 -12.53 -11.30
CA ARG A 6 8.06 -13.83 -11.50
C ARG A 6 6.56 -13.80 -11.26
N VAL A 7 6.02 -12.79 -10.60
CA VAL A 7 4.59 -12.69 -10.29
C VAL A 7 4.00 -11.44 -10.91
N PHE A 8 4.54 -10.26 -10.59
CA PHE A 8 3.94 -9.00 -11.03
C PHE A 8 4.23 -8.68 -12.49
N GLU A 9 5.43 -8.97 -12.97
CA GLU A 9 5.87 -8.72 -14.34
C GLU A 9 5.09 -9.58 -15.35
N PRO A 10 4.93 -10.92 -15.18
CA PRO A 10 4.05 -11.69 -16.04
C PRO A 10 2.57 -11.32 -15.90
N ALA A 11 2.12 -10.87 -14.71
CA ALA A 11 0.75 -10.38 -14.54
C ALA A 11 0.50 -9.02 -15.23
N MET A 12 1.55 -8.26 -15.50
CA MET A 12 1.55 -6.96 -16.20
C MET A 12 2.02 -7.06 -17.65
N MET A 13 2.26 -8.27 -18.15
CA MET A 13 2.45 -8.51 -19.58
C MET A 13 1.11 -8.44 -20.32
N PRO A 14 1.11 -8.16 -21.64
CA PRO A 14 -0.11 -8.11 -22.44
C PRO A 14 -0.95 -9.39 -22.28
N GLY A 15 -2.20 -9.24 -21.82
CA GLY A 15 -3.11 -10.36 -21.53
C GLY A 15 -3.04 -10.90 -20.08
N GLY A 16 -2.23 -10.29 -19.21
CA GLY A 16 -2.18 -10.61 -17.78
C GLY A 16 -3.32 -9.99 -16.98
N ALA A 17 -3.73 -10.65 -15.89
CA ALA A 17 -4.90 -10.26 -15.10
C ALA A 17 -4.80 -8.88 -14.41
N LEU A 18 -3.58 -8.34 -14.24
CA LEU A 18 -3.37 -7.03 -13.62
C LEU A 18 -3.39 -5.89 -14.64
N VAL A 19 -3.31 -6.18 -15.95
CA VAL A 19 -3.31 -5.18 -17.01
C VAL A 19 -4.61 -4.39 -17.06
N ASP A 20 -5.76 -5.04 -16.88
CA ASP A 20 -7.05 -4.34 -16.97
C ASP A 20 -7.28 -3.36 -15.80
N VAL A 21 -6.68 -3.64 -14.64
CA VAL A 21 -6.84 -2.82 -13.42
C VAL A 21 -5.72 -1.79 -13.28
N PHE A 22 -4.47 -2.17 -13.57
CA PHE A 22 -3.28 -1.35 -13.32
C PHE A 22 -2.54 -0.91 -14.58
N GLY A 23 -2.85 -1.48 -15.75
CA GLY A 23 -2.19 -1.16 -17.01
C GLY A 23 -2.40 0.31 -17.43
N GLY A 24 -3.54 0.91 -17.08
CA GLY A 24 -3.79 2.33 -17.30
C GLY A 24 -2.99 3.27 -16.39
N PHE A 25 -2.62 2.83 -15.18
CA PHE A 25 -1.95 3.68 -14.19
C PHE A 25 -0.42 3.48 -14.17
N SER A 26 0.03 2.24 -14.39
CA SER A 26 1.45 1.85 -14.30
C SER A 26 2.09 1.47 -15.64
N GLY A 27 1.30 1.43 -16.73
CA GLY A 27 1.74 0.97 -18.04
C GLY A 27 1.71 -0.56 -18.16
N VAL A 28 1.94 -1.09 -19.36
CA VAL A 28 1.95 -2.53 -19.67
C VAL A 28 3.29 -2.87 -20.31
N GLY A 29 4.00 -3.89 -19.81
CA GLY A 29 5.28 -4.32 -20.36
C GLY A 29 6.41 -4.52 -19.34
N PRO A 30 7.65 -4.74 -19.83
CA PRO A 30 8.81 -5.03 -18.99
C PRO A 30 9.07 -3.90 -18.00
N GLY A 31 9.26 -4.23 -16.72
CA GLY A 31 9.45 -3.27 -15.63
C GLY A 31 8.18 -2.71 -14.99
N ALA A 32 6.99 -2.92 -15.57
CA ALA A 32 5.72 -2.45 -14.99
C ALA A 32 5.38 -3.13 -13.66
N GLY A 33 5.90 -4.35 -13.43
CA GLY A 33 5.71 -5.08 -12.17
C GLY A 33 6.19 -4.32 -10.94
N MET A 34 7.29 -3.56 -11.04
CA MET A 34 7.76 -2.74 -9.91
C MET A 34 6.86 -1.54 -9.64
N GLY A 35 6.29 -0.93 -10.67
CA GLY A 35 5.33 0.19 -10.52
C GLY A 35 4.08 -0.23 -9.75
N VAL A 36 3.53 -1.41 -10.07
CA VAL A 36 2.37 -1.96 -9.35
C VAL A 36 2.67 -2.22 -7.89
N MET A 37 3.86 -2.75 -7.56
CA MET A 37 4.24 -2.98 -6.17
C MET A 37 4.25 -1.66 -5.37
N PHE A 38 4.80 -0.57 -5.92
CA PHE A 38 4.77 0.73 -5.26
C PHE A 38 3.34 1.26 -5.08
N VAL A 39 2.47 1.10 -6.07
CA VAL A 39 1.06 1.51 -5.95
C VAL A 39 0.37 0.74 -4.83
N ILE A 40 0.56 -0.58 -4.76
CA ILE A 40 -0.03 -1.44 -3.73
C ILE A 40 0.49 -1.07 -2.34
N PHE A 41 1.81 -0.96 -2.16
CA PHE A 41 2.38 -0.60 -0.86
C PHE A 41 2.02 0.83 -0.44
N GLY A 42 1.96 1.77 -1.39
CA GLY A 42 1.48 3.12 -1.13
C GLY A 42 0.01 3.13 -0.70
N ALA A 43 -0.84 2.37 -1.39
CA ALA A 43 -2.25 2.23 -1.02
C ALA A 43 -2.42 1.60 0.38
N PHE A 44 -1.62 0.59 0.72
CA PHE A 44 -1.60 0.03 2.08
C PHE A 44 -1.13 1.05 3.11
N GLY A 45 -0.08 1.82 2.83
CA GLY A 45 0.40 2.87 3.73
C GLY A 45 -0.67 3.95 3.97
N VAL A 46 -1.37 4.36 2.92
CA VAL A 46 -2.51 5.29 3.01
C VAL A 46 -3.66 4.66 3.79
N ALA A 47 -4.00 3.40 3.53
CA ALA A 47 -5.06 2.69 4.25
C ALA A 47 -4.74 2.50 5.73
N VAL A 48 -3.48 2.22 6.08
CA VAL A 48 -3.00 2.13 7.47
C VAL A 48 -2.98 3.50 8.13
N GLY A 49 -2.54 4.55 7.42
CA GLY A 49 -2.56 5.92 7.93
C GLY A 49 -3.98 6.44 8.18
N LEU A 50 -4.88 6.24 7.20
CA LEU A 50 -6.31 6.52 7.39
C LEU A 50 -6.91 5.61 8.45
N GLY A 51 -6.54 4.35 8.51
CA GLY A 51 -6.98 3.40 9.53
C GLY A 51 -6.59 3.87 10.93
N GLY A 52 -5.34 4.28 11.14
CA GLY A 52 -4.90 4.89 12.40
C GLY A 52 -5.61 6.21 12.71
N TYR A 53 -6.01 6.98 11.70
CA TYR A 53 -6.78 8.22 11.88
C TYR A 53 -8.26 7.97 12.20
N LEU A 54 -8.86 6.94 11.60
CA LEU A 54 -10.27 6.56 11.80
C LEU A 54 -10.50 5.63 12.98
N PHE A 55 -9.51 4.84 13.40
CA PHE A 55 -9.61 4.00 14.59
C PHE A 55 -9.38 4.87 15.84
N PRO A 56 -10.40 5.04 16.70
CA PRO A 56 -10.25 5.72 18.00
C PRO A 56 -9.17 5.05 18.86
N ALA A 57 -8.86 3.77 18.62
CA ALA A 57 -7.83 3.01 19.33
C ALA A 57 -6.41 3.58 19.20
N VAL A 58 -6.10 4.35 18.15
CA VAL A 58 -4.81 5.06 17.99
C VAL A 58 -4.90 6.50 18.45
N ARG A 59 -6.06 7.15 18.25
CA ARG A 59 -6.34 8.49 18.80
C ARG A 59 -6.33 8.51 20.34
N ASP A 60 -6.88 7.48 20.99
CA ASP A 60 -6.92 7.35 22.46
C ASP A 60 -5.65 6.71 23.04
N ALA A 61 -4.63 6.40 22.22
CA ALA A 61 -3.31 6.08 22.75
C ALA A 61 -2.67 7.29 23.49
N GLU A 62 -3.07 8.52 23.14
CA GLU A 62 -2.75 9.73 23.91
C GLU A 62 -3.62 9.89 25.17
N THR A 63 -4.82 9.28 25.24
CA THR A 63 -5.71 9.32 26.42
C THR A 63 -5.22 8.38 27.54
N LEU A 64 -4.35 7.41 27.23
CA LEU A 64 -3.76 6.47 28.20
C LEU A 64 -2.41 6.91 28.78
N LEU A 65 -1.88 8.07 28.41
CA LEU A 65 -0.83 8.74 29.19
C LEU A 65 -1.52 9.66 30.20
N PRO A 66 -1.80 9.20 31.44
CA PRO A 66 -2.18 10.13 32.49
C PRO A 66 -1.08 11.17 32.59
N ASP A 67 -1.46 12.45 32.51
CA ASP A 67 -0.58 13.52 32.90
C ASP A 67 -0.21 13.30 34.37
N HIS A 68 0.98 12.76 34.63
CA HIS A 68 1.58 12.94 35.95
C HIS A 68 2.13 14.37 36.01
N GLY A 69 1.23 15.34 35.92
CA GLY A 69 1.42 16.69 36.38
C GLY A 69 0.62 16.87 37.67
N GLY A 70 1.30 16.85 38.82
CA GLY A 70 0.71 17.32 40.07
C GLY A 70 1.23 16.60 41.32
N GLY A 71 2.01 17.33 42.12
CA GLY A 71 2.35 16.98 43.50
C GLY A 71 3.77 17.35 43.90
#